data_AF-A0ABD1DWI5-F1
#
_entry.id   AF-A0ABD1DWI5-F1
#
_cell.length_a   1.000
_cell.length_b   1.000
_cell.length_c   1.000
_cell.angle_alpha   90.00
_cell.angle_beta   90.00
_cell.angle_gamma   90.00
#
_symmetry.space_group_name_H-M   'P 1'
#
loop_
_entity.id
_entity.type
_entity.pdbx_description
1 polymer ?
#
loop_
_entity_poly.entity_id
_entity_poly.type
_entity_poly.pdbx_seq_one_letter_code
_entity_poly.pdbx_strand_id
1 'polypeptide(L)'
;MTAEASLKTGEPLVNCLAVAFNTINHVLIGYVTIYLSYVSYMNGFGKLFTWHMFLCTIGYQFFMAESFLTLYSANSWTVLYGNEVKRRWHWVLQAVGFVAIFVGVGLEIYIKEDNGRAHFKSDHAITGMNWSGCLDK
;
A
#
# COMPACT_ATOMS: atom_id res chain seq x y z
N MET A 1 -8.47 -10.94 -44.30
CA MET A 1 -8.98 -9.61 -43.87
C MET A 1 -9.68 -9.63 -42.50
N THR A 2 -10.14 -10.78 -41.99
CA THR A 2 -10.85 -10.87 -40.69
C THR A 2 -9.91 -10.99 -39.47
N ALA A 3 -8.76 -11.65 -39.60
CA ALA A 3 -7.81 -11.81 -38.48
C ALA A 3 -7.13 -10.50 -38.06
N GLU A 4 -6.73 -9.66 -39.02
CA GLU A 4 -6.07 -8.39 -38.72
C GLU A 4 -7.02 -7.33 -38.13
N ALA A 5 -8.30 -7.36 -38.50
CA ALA A 5 -9.33 -6.50 -37.91
C ALA A 5 -9.66 -6.92 -36.46
N SER A 6 -9.63 -8.21 -36.15
CA SER A 6 -9.81 -8.75 -34.79
C SER A 6 -8.61 -8.44 -33.89
N LEU A 7 -7.38 -8.47 -34.44
CA LEU A 7 -6.17 -8.05 -33.72
C LEU A 7 -6.24 -6.55 -33.37
N LYS A 8 -6.66 -5.72 -34.34
CA LYS A 8 -6.75 -4.26 -34.19
C LYS A 8 -7.89 -3.77 -33.29
N THR A 9 -8.93 -4.58 -33.07
CA THR A 9 -10.01 -4.32 -32.10
C THR A 9 -9.75 -4.96 -30.74
N GLY A 10 -8.98 -6.04 -30.67
CA GLY A 10 -8.53 -6.64 -29.42
C GLY A 10 -7.58 -5.73 -28.62
N GLU A 11 -6.62 -5.09 -29.29
CA GLU A 11 -5.65 -4.17 -28.65
C GLU A 11 -6.32 -2.97 -27.92
N PRO A 12 -7.25 -2.20 -28.52
CA PRO A 12 -7.89 -1.07 -27.83
C PRO A 12 -8.87 -1.52 -26.75
N LEU A 13 -9.53 -2.68 -26.90
CA LEU A 13 -10.40 -3.24 -25.87
C LEU A 13 -9.59 -3.64 -24.63
N VAL A 14 -8.48 -4.37 -24.83
CA VAL A 14 -7.57 -4.79 -23.75
C VAL A 14 -6.99 -3.58 -23.03
N ASN A 15 -6.59 -2.54 -23.77
CA ASN A 15 -6.10 -1.31 -23.17
C ASN A 15 -7.18 -0.55 -22.39
N CYS A 16 -8.42 -0.49 -22.91
CA CYS A 16 -9.54 0.13 -22.20
C CYS A 16 -9.85 -0.59 -20.89
N LEU A 17 -9.90 -1.93 -20.91
CA LEU A 17 -10.10 -2.75 -19.72
C LEU A 17 -8.96 -2.56 -18.72
N ALA A 18 -7.69 -2.57 -19.17
CA ALA A 18 -6.53 -2.35 -18.32
C ALA A 18 -6.58 -0.98 -17.63
N VAL A 19 -6.95 0.08 -18.34
CA VAL A 19 -7.12 1.43 -17.78
C VAL A 19 -8.28 1.46 -16.78
N ALA A 20 -9.41 0.82 -17.09
CA ALA A 20 -10.57 0.75 -16.20
C ALA A 20 -10.24 0.03 -14.89
N PHE A 21 -9.62 -1.15 -14.94
CA PHE A 21 -9.19 -1.89 -13.76
C PHE A 21 -8.15 -1.13 -12.95
N ASN A 22 -7.19 -0.47 -13.60
CA ASN A 22 -6.19 0.36 -12.91
C ASN A 22 -6.85 1.52 -12.15
N THR A 23 -7.81 2.20 -12.78
CA THR A 23 -8.54 3.31 -12.17
C THR A 23 -9.40 2.84 -11.00
N ILE A 24 -10.10 1.72 -11.14
CA ILE A 24 -10.88 1.11 -10.06
C ILE A 24 -9.97 0.77 -8.88
N ASN A 25 -8.79 0.20 -9.13
CA ASN A 25 -7.83 -0.11 -8.07
C ASN A 25 -7.35 1.15 -7.33
N HIS A 26 -7.01 2.24 -8.03
CA HIS A 26 -6.67 3.52 -7.39
C HIS A 26 -7.80 4.01 -6.46
N VAL A 27 -9.04 3.98 -6.95
CA VAL A 27 -10.21 4.42 -6.16
C VAL A 27 -10.44 3.52 -4.95
N LEU A 28 -10.31 2.20 -5.11
CA LEU A 28 -10.48 1.24 -4.00
C LEU A 28 -9.38 1.41 -2.94
N ILE A 29 -8.12 1.55 -3.36
CA ILE A 29 -6.99 1.81 -2.46
C ILE A 29 -7.23 3.12 -1.68
N GLY A 30 -7.62 4.19 -2.37
CA GLY A 30 -7.95 5.47 -1.75
C GLY A 30 -9.11 5.35 -0.76
N TYR A 31 -10.19 4.66 -1.15
CA TYR A 31 -11.36 4.43 -0.31
C TYR A 31 -11.00 3.67 0.98
N VAL A 32 -10.28 2.55 0.87
CA VAL A 32 -9.85 1.75 2.02
C VAL A 32 -8.94 2.57 2.94
N THR A 33 -8.00 3.34 2.37
CA THR A 33 -7.10 4.20 3.14
C THR A 33 -7.87 5.26 3.92
N ILE A 34 -8.80 5.97 3.27
CA ILE A 34 -9.61 7.01 3.91
C ILE A 34 -10.49 6.41 5.00
N TYR A 35 -11.14 5.28 4.72
CA TYR A 35 -11.99 4.60 5.69
C TYR A 35 -11.22 4.16 6.94
N LEU A 36 -10.08 3.48 6.78
CA LEU A 36 -9.25 3.02 7.90
C LEU A 36 -8.62 4.19 8.67
N SER A 37 -8.26 5.26 7.97
CA SER A 37 -7.78 6.51 8.60
C SER A 37 -8.88 7.18 9.42
N TYR A 38 -10.11 7.23 8.89
CA TYR A 38 -11.27 7.77 9.58
C TYR A 38 -11.64 6.93 10.82
N VAL A 39 -11.63 5.61 10.71
CA VAL A 39 -11.85 4.71 11.86
C VAL A 39 -10.77 4.90 12.92
N SER A 40 -9.51 5.10 12.52
CA SER A 40 -8.42 5.38 13.47
C SER A 40 -8.61 6.72 14.18
N TYR A 41 -9.09 7.74 13.46
CA TYR A 41 -9.44 9.05 14.02
C TYR A 41 -10.62 8.95 15.02
N MET A 42 -11.69 8.25 14.65
CA MET A 42 -12.88 8.07 15.49
C MET A 42 -12.60 7.31 16.78
N ASN A 43 -11.65 6.37 16.76
CA ASN A 43 -11.21 5.64 17.95
C ASN A 43 -10.30 6.47 18.87
N GLY A 44 -9.92 7.68 18.44
CA GLY A 44 -9.07 8.61 19.17
C GLY A 44 -7.59 8.23 19.14
N PHE A 45 -6.73 9.24 19.01
CA PHE A 45 -5.27 9.11 19.05
C PHE A 45 -4.69 8.91 20.48
N GLY A 46 -5.54 8.61 21.46
CA GLY A 46 -5.13 8.35 22.84
C GLY A 46 -4.59 6.93 23.06
N LYS A 47 -4.73 6.02 22.08
CA LYS A 47 -4.26 4.63 22.17
C LYS A 47 -3.11 4.41 21.20
N LEU A 48 -2.05 3.74 21.64
CA LEU A 48 -0.86 3.46 20.81
C LEU A 48 -1.20 2.69 19.53
N PHE A 49 -2.16 1.79 19.64
CA PHE A 49 -2.65 0.98 18.53
C PHE A 49 -3.28 1.83 17.42
N THR A 50 -3.91 2.98 17.73
CA THR A 50 -4.54 3.82 16.71
C THR A 50 -3.52 4.63 15.92
N TRP A 51 -2.42 5.07 16.54
CA TRP A 51 -1.28 5.69 15.84
C TRP A 51 -0.56 4.70 14.92
N HIS A 52 -0.31 3.47 15.41
CA HIS A 52 0.26 2.41 14.59
C HIS A 52 -0.63 2.08 13.39
N MET A 53 -1.93 1.84 13.62
CA MET A 53 -2.91 1.57 12.56
C MET A 53 -2.97 2.70 11.53
N PHE A 54 -2.97 3.96 11.97
CA PHE A 54 -3.03 5.12 11.08
C PHE A 54 -1.77 5.24 10.22
N LEU A 55 -0.58 5.18 10.84
CA LEU A 55 0.70 5.29 10.12
C LEU A 55 0.94 4.09 9.19
N CYS A 56 0.55 2.88 9.59
CA CYS A 56 0.63 1.69 8.77
C CYS A 56 -0.36 1.75 7.59
N THR A 57 -1.58 2.24 7.81
CA THR A 57 -2.57 2.43 6.73
C THR A 57 -2.07 3.44 5.69
N ILE A 58 -1.58 4.61 6.12
CA ILE A 58 -1.10 5.61 5.17
C ILE A 58 0.22 5.16 4.51
N GLY A 59 1.17 4.62 5.28
CA GLY A 59 2.46 4.19 4.78
C GLY A 59 2.40 2.96 3.88
N TYR A 60 1.80 1.88 4.38
CA TYR A 60 1.73 0.61 3.67
C TYR A 60 0.58 0.60 2.67
N GLN A 61 -0.65 0.91 3.08
CA GLN A 61 -1.80 0.74 2.20
C GLN A 61 -1.88 1.79 1.09
N PHE A 62 -1.54 3.04 1.37
CA PHE A 62 -1.61 4.13 0.38
C PHE A 62 -0.30 4.30 -0.39
N PHE A 63 0.80 4.65 0.28
CA PHE A 63 2.05 4.96 -0.42
C PHE A 63 2.64 3.74 -1.15
N MET A 64 2.59 2.54 -0.56
CA MET A 64 3.10 1.34 -1.24
C MET A 64 2.21 0.94 -2.43
N ALA A 65 0.89 0.99 -2.27
CA ALA A 65 -0.01 0.59 -3.34
C ALA A 65 0.00 1.58 -4.51
N GLU A 66 0.04 2.89 -4.23
CA GLU A 66 0.27 3.92 -5.25
C GLU A 66 1.63 3.75 -5.94
N SER A 67 2.68 3.42 -5.18
CA SER A 67 4.02 3.11 -5.72
C SER A 67 3.99 1.98 -6.75
N PHE A 68 3.30 0.87 -6.47
CA PHE A 68 3.14 -0.22 -7.44
C PHE A 68 2.36 0.21 -8.68
N LEU A 69 1.32 1.03 -8.49
CA LEU A 69 0.47 1.49 -9.58
C LEU A 69 1.19 2.50 -10.51
N THR A 70 2.22 3.21 -10.01
CA THR A 70 3.09 4.05 -10.86
C THR A 70 3.96 3.27 -11.85
N LEU A 71 4.25 1.99 -11.57
CA LEU A 71 5.00 1.10 -12.48
C LEU A 71 4.13 0.50 -13.58
N TYR A 72 2.79 0.55 -13.45
CA TYR A 72 1.88 0.00 -14.44
C TYR A 72 1.92 0.83 -15.72
N SER A 73 2.37 0.23 -16.83
CA SER A 73 2.65 0.96 -18.07
C SER A 73 1.40 1.47 -18.79
N ALA A 74 0.23 0.87 -18.54
CA ALA A 74 -1.05 1.23 -19.12
C ALA A 74 -1.86 2.23 -18.28
N ASN A 75 -1.22 2.93 -17.33
CA ASN A 75 -1.87 4.03 -16.64
C ASN A 75 -1.89 5.28 -17.54
N SER A 76 -3.10 5.74 -17.91
CA SER A 76 -3.31 6.88 -18.82
C SER A 76 -2.60 8.16 -18.35
N TRP A 77 -2.35 8.29 -17.04
CA TRP A 77 -1.66 9.42 -16.42
C TRP A 77 -0.14 9.43 -16.58
N THR A 78 0.52 8.27 -16.70
CA THR A 78 1.99 8.18 -16.84
C THR A 78 2.44 7.66 -18.21
N VAL A 79 1.53 7.45 -19.16
CA VAL A 79 1.87 7.20 -20.58
C VAL A 79 2.76 8.31 -21.17
N LEU A 80 2.62 9.55 -20.70
CA LEU A 80 3.43 10.70 -21.12
C LEU A 80 4.82 10.79 -20.45
N TYR A 81 5.05 10.04 -19.38
CA TYR A 81 6.30 10.11 -18.61
C TYR A 81 7.19 8.90 -18.94
N GLY A 82 8.46 9.19 -19.26
CA GLY A 82 9.46 8.16 -19.54
C GLY A 82 9.63 7.16 -18.39
N ASN A 83 10.06 5.95 -18.71
CA ASN A 83 10.26 4.85 -17.75
C ASN A 83 11.19 5.23 -16.58
N GLU A 84 12.10 6.18 -16.78
CA GLU A 84 12.99 6.69 -15.72
C GLU A 84 12.24 7.49 -14.66
N VAL A 85 11.26 8.29 -15.06
CA VAL A 85 10.44 9.10 -14.13
C VAL A 85 9.51 8.18 -13.33
N LYS A 86 8.91 7.17 -13.97
CA LYS A 86 8.11 6.14 -13.29
C LYS A 86 8.91 5.42 -12.21
N ARG A 87 10.13 4.96 -12.57
CA ARG A 87 11.04 4.33 -11.60
C ARG A 87 11.41 5.27 -10.47
N ARG A 88 11.62 6.57 -10.76
CA ARG A 88 11.93 7.59 -9.74
C ARG A 88 10.80 7.77 -8.74
N TRP A 89 9.56 7.88 -9.21
CA TRP A 89 8.39 7.98 -8.33
C TRP A 89 8.16 6.72 -7.52
N HIS A 90 8.31 5.55 -8.15
CA HIS A 90 8.19 4.27 -7.46
C HIS A 90 9.14 4.16 -6.25
N TRP A 91 10.45 4.36 -6.44
CA TRP A 91 11.37 4.20 -5.30
C TRP A 91 11.17 5.28 -4.22
N VAL A 92 10.80 6.51 -4.60
CA VAL A 92 10.51 7.58 -3.63
C VAL A 92 9.29 7.25 -2.80
N LEU A 93 8.17 6.86 -3.43
CA LEU A 93 6.94 6.48 -2.73
C LEU A 93 7.17 5.24 -1.84
N GLN A 94 7.94 4.27 -2.34
CA GLN A 94 8.32 3.09 -1.58
C GLN A 94 9.17 3.43 -0.35
N ALA A 95 10.15 4.34 -0.49
CA ALA A 95 11.00 4.78 0.61
C ALA A 95 10.19 5.54 1.67
N VAL A 96 9.27 6.41 1.25
CA VAL A 96 8.36 7.12 2.17
C VAL A 96 7.46 6.14 2.91
N GLY A 97 6.89 5.15 2.21
CA GLY A 97 6.09 4.10 2.84
C GLY A 97 6.89 3.31 3.88
N PHE A 98 8.12 2.93 3.56
CA PHE A 98 9.02 2.23 4.49
C PHE A 98 9.30 3.06 5.73
N VAL A 99 9.68 4.33 5.59
CA VAL A 99 9.93 5.22 6.73
C VAL A 99 8.68 5.37 7.61
N ALA A 100 7.49 5.53 7.02
CA ALA A 100 6.25 5.63 7.78
C ALA A 100 5.95 4.38 8.62
N ILE A 101 6.23 3.18 8.09
CA ILE A 101 6.06 1.92 8.82
C ILE A 101 7.06 1.83 9.97
N PHE A 102 8.34 2.15 9.71
CA PHE A 102 9.38 2.14 10.75
C PHE A 102 9.04 3.10 11.89
N VAL A 103 8.50 4.28 11.59
CA VAL A 103 8.05 5.24 12.59
C VAL A 103 6.83 4.70 13.34
N GLY A 104 5.85 4.09 12.65
CA GLY A 104 4.67 3.51 13.30
C GLY A 104 5.00 2.36 14.26
N VAL A 105 5.94 1.50 13.88
CA VAL A 105 6.45 0.41 14.74
C VAL A 105 7.33 0.99 15.86
N GLY A 106 8.18 1.97 15.57
CA GLY A 106 9.04 2.62 16.56
C GLY A 106 8.25 3.35 17.66
N LEU A 107 7.16 4.05 17.30
CA LEU A 107 6.22 4.65 18.25
C LEU A 107 5.55 3.61 19.16
N GLU A 108 5.17 2.47 18.58
CA GLU A 108 4.60 1.36 19.34
C GLU A 108 5.61 0.80 20.35
N ILE A 109 6.88 0.64 19.95
CA ILE A 109 7.97 0.13 20.80
C ILE A 109 8.32 1.13 21.92
N TYR A 110 8.61 2.39 21.57
CA TYR A 110 9.08 3.42 22.51
C TYR A 110 8.09 3.67 23.65
N ILE A 111 6.79 3.70 23.35
CA ILE A 111 5.77 4.02 24.37
C ILE A 111 5.29 2.75 25.10
N LYS A 112 5.49 1.54 24.54
CA LYS A 112 5.29 0.29 25.28
C LYS A 112 6.37 0.06 26.35
N GLU A 113 7.60 0.45 26.05
CA GLU A 113 8.73 0.45 26.99
C GLU A 113 8.42 1.37 28.19
N ASP A 114 7.93 2.59 27.93
CA ASP A 114 7.49 3.55 28.96
C ASP A 114 6.33 3.04 29.83
N ASN A 115 5.47 2.17 29.29
CA ASN A 115 4.33 1.58 30.00
C ASN A 115 4.64 0.23 30.68
N GLY A 116 5.89 -0.27 30.63
CA GLY A 116 6.29 -1.53 31.27
C GLY A 116 5.53 -2.77 30.78
N ARG A 117 4.94 -2.74 29.57
CA ARG A 117 4.11 -3.83 29.02
C ARG A 117 4.89 -4.65 27.98
N ALA A 118 4.73 -5.97 28.02
CA ALA A 118 5.40 -6.90 27.11
C ALA A 118 5.12 -6.60 25.62
N HIS A 119 6.17 -6.60 24.80
CA HIS A 119 6.19 -6.10 23.43
C HIS A 119 5.45 -6.97 22.40
N PHE A 120 5.38 -8.29 22.58
CA PHE A 120 4.97 -9.26 21.55
C PHE A 120 4.02 -10.31 22.11
N LYS A 121 2.75 -9.95 22.39
CA LYS A 121 1.74 -10.92 22.83
C LYS A 121 0.61 -11.17 21.83
N SER A 122 0.61 -10.48 20.69
CA SER A 122 -0.41 -10.65 19.66
C SER A 122 0.15 -11.41 18.47
N ASP A 123 -0.61 -12.38 17.98
CA ASP A 123 -0.31 -13.15 16.75
C ASP A 123 0.03 -12.25 15.55
N HIS A 124 -0.49 -11.01 15.53
CA HIS A 124 -0.21 -10.02 14.50
C HIS A 124 1.26 -9.53 14.49
N ALA A 125 1.88 -9.39 15.66
CA ALA A 125 3.28 -8.96 15.76
C ALA A 125 4.26 -10.11 15.44
N ILE A 126 3.82 -11.37 15.64
CA ILE A 126 4.58 -12.57 15.27
C ILE A 126 4.51 -12.80 13.75
N THR A 127 3.34 -12.67 13.13
CA THR A 127 3.20 -12.80 11.66
C THR A 127 3.86 -11.64 10.90
N GLY A 128 3.93 -10.44 11.49
CA GLY A 128 4.63 -9.29 10.90
C GLY A 128 6.16 -9.37 10.96
N MET A 129 6.73 -10.13 11.90
CA MET A 129 8.18 -10.22 12.13
C MET A 129 8.79 -11.56 11.69
N ASN A 130 8.01 -12.65 11.69
CA ASN A 130 8.46 -14.00 11.35
C ASN A 130 7.56 -14.63 10.27
N TRP A 131 8.11 -14.80 9.07
CA TRP A 131 7.63 -15.78 8.09
C TRP A 131 7.90 -17.24 8.52
N SER A 132 8.74 -17.45 9.54
CA SER A 132 9.19 -18.75 10.06
C SER A 132 8.24 -19.41 11.07
N GLY A 133 6.99 -18.94 11.21
CA GLY A 133 6.00 -19.48 12.16
C GLY A 133 5.47 -20.89 11.87
N CYS A 134 6.12 -21.68 11.01
CA CYS A 134 5.76 -23.06 10.70
C CYS A 134 6.99 -23.97 10.69
N LEU A 135 7.74 -24.01 11.80
CA LEU A 135 8.78 -25.03 12.01
C LEU A 135 8.84 -25.58 13.43
N ASP A 136 7.79 -25.48 14.25
CA ASP A 136 7.69 -26.26 15.49
C ASP A 136 6.23 -26.58 15.83
N LYS A 137 5.71 -27.66 15.24
CA LYS A 137 4.77 -28.59 15.89
C LYS A 137 5.03 -30.00 15.39
#